data_AF-A0A200I522-F1
#
_entry.id   AF-A0A200I522-F1
#
_cell.length_a   1.000
_cell.length_b   1.000
_cell.length_c   1.000
_cell.angle_alpha   90.00
_cell.angle_beta   90.00
_cell.angle_gamma   90.00
#
_symmetry.space_group_name_H-M   'P 1'
#
loop_
_entity.id
_entity.type
_entity.pdbx_description
1 polymer ?
#
loop_
_entity_poly.entity_id
_entity_poly.type
_entity_poly.pdbx_seq_one_letter_code
_entity_poly.pdbx_strand_id
1 'polypeptide(L)'
;MKKWLILLLGLFILGGCGKSSQPLSEKQAAKLFVESVIYNQSQKSFEENFVDGSAIVKEMEHSKDGEFSKALVAQMSQAAAMSNEQAEKLTDSLKQALKTQTSYKIKNIKSKKDNHYLVTYEIYGLDFIGSVGKALKVSFEKITNDSAYADNEEKLRNFYLTQ
;
A
#
# COMPACT_ATOMS: atom_id res chain seq x y z
N MET A 1 26.87 -59.14 -9.40
CA MET A 1 26.62 -58.02 -8.45
C MET A 1 26.59 -56.64 -9.14
N LYS A 2 25.94 -56.49 -10.31
CA LYS A 2 25.93 -55.22 -11.09
C LYS A 2 24.54 -54.67 -11.42
N LYS A 3 23.47 -55.44 -11.16
CA LYS A 3 22.09 -55.04 -11.47
C LYS A 3 21.44 -54.16 -10.40
N TRP A 4 21.97 -54.14 -9.18
CA TRP A 4 21.43 -53.32 -8.09
C TRP A 4 21.87 -51.85 -8.15
N LEU A 5 23.05 -51.58 -8.73
CA LEU A 5 23.59 -50.21 -8.88
C LEU A 5 22.76 -49.37 -9.88
N ILE A 6 22.15 -50.01 -10.87
CA ILE A 6 21.31 -49.33 -11.88
C ILE A 6 19.96 -48.90 -11.27
N LEU A 7 19.45 -49.65 -10.29
CA LEU A 7 18.21 -49.31 -9.58
C LEU A 7 18.39 -48.11 -8.64
N LEU A 8 19.57 -47.95 -8.07
CA LEU A 8 19.93 -46.84 -7.18
C LEU A 8 20.23 -45.55 -7.96
N LEU A 9 20.72 -45.65 -9.20
CA LEU A 9 20.95 -44.51 -10.09
C LEU A 9 19.64 -43.96 -10.69
N GLY A 10 18.60 -44.79 -10.82
CA GLY A 10 17.28 -44.36 -11.32
C GLY A 10 16.46 -43.52 -10.33
N LEU A 11 16.71 -43.68 -9.02
CA LEU A 11 16.03 -42.91 -7.97
C LEU A 11 16.57 -41.47 -7.83
N PHE A 12 17.77 -41.19 -8.33
CA PHE A 12 18.38 -39.85 -8.22
C PHE A 12 17.85 -38.85 -9.26
N ILE A 13 17.20 -39.32 -10.34
CA ILE A 13 16.71 -38.45 -11.42
C ILE A 13 15.34 -37.83 -11.07
N LEU A 14 14.65 -38.33 -10.03
CA LEU A 14 13.39 -37.77 -9.53
C LEU A 14 13.57 -36.66 -8.49
N GLY A 15 14.80 -36.41 -8.02
CA GLY A 15 15.12 -35.35 -7.05
C GLY A 15 15.56 -34.02 -7.68
N GLY A 16 15.60 -33.93 -9.01
CA GLY A 16 16.21 -32.84 -9.77
C GLY A 16 15.23 -31.85 -10.41
N CYS A 17 14.27 -31.34 -9.64
CA CYS A 17 13.55 -30.10 -9.96
C CYS A 17 13.52 -29.26 -8.69
N GLY A 18 14.65 -28.60 -8.41
CA GLY A 18 14.75 -27.63 -7.34
C GLY A 18 13.70 -26.53 -7.53
N LYS A 19 12.89 -26.33 -6.49
CA LYS A 19 11.81 -25.33 -6.38
C LYS A 19 10.72 -25.47 -7.45
N SER A 20 9.81 -26.40 -7.22
CA SER A 20 8.43 -26.31 -7.70
C SER A 20 7.75 -25.07 -7.09
N SER A 21 8.05 -23.88 -7.59
CA SER A 21 7.05 -22.81 -7.64
C SER A 21 6.30 -23.02 -8.95
N GLN A 22 5.11 -23.63 -8.88
CA GLN A 22 4.24 -23.65 -10.05
C GLN A 22 4.09 -22.21 -10.56
N PRO A 23 4.17 -21.96 -11.88
CA PRO A 23 3.96 -20.63 -12.42
C PRO A 23 2.60 -20.11 -11.94
N LEU A 24 2.57 -18.87 -11.45
CA LEU A 24 1.34 -18.24 -11.00
C LEU A 24 0.32 -18.24 -12.16
N SER A 25 -0.94 -18.55 -11.85
CA SER A 25 -2.03 -18.25 -12.78
C SER A 25 -2.10 -16.74 -13.04
N GLU A 26 -2.68 -16.37 -14.17
CA GLU A 26 -2.90 -14.97 -14.57
C GLU A 26 -3.66 -14.17 -13.50
N LYS A 27 -4.59 -14.81 -12.79
CA LYS A 27 -5.33 -14.20 -11.68
C LYS A 27 -4.45 -14.00 -10.44
N GLN A 28 -3.58 -14.97 -10.12
CA GLN A 28 -2.65 -14.85 -9.01
C GLN A 28 -1.59 -13.78 -9.28
N ALA A 29 -1.03 -13.73 -10.49
CA ALA A 29 -0.10 -12.69 -10.90
C ALA A 29 -0.74 -11.29 -10.86
N ALA A 30 -1.96 -11.17 -11.41
CA ALA A 30 -2.72 -9.91 -11.37
C ALA A 30 -3.01 -9.42 -9.94
N LYS A 31 -3.33 -10.35 -9.03
CA LYS A 31 -3.55 -10.06 -7.61
C LYS A 31 -2.26 -9.60 -6.93
N LEU A 32 -1.19 -10.38 -7.09
CA LEU A 32 0.11 -10.13 -6.47
C LEU A 32 0.69 -8.78 -6.93
N PHE A 33 0.50 -8.41 -8.20
CA PHE A 33 0.89 -7.09 -8.71
C PHE A 33 0.26 -5.95 -7.92
N VAL A 34 -1.07 -5.96 -7.71
CA VAL A 34 -1.75 -4.88 -6.99
C VAL A 34 -1.37 -4.88 -5.51
N GLU A 35 -1.33 -6.06 -4.88
CA GLU A 35 -0.93 -6.18 -3.48
C GLU A 35 0.47 -5.62 -3.25
N SER A 36 1.42 -5.89 -4.14
CA SER A 36 2.81 -5.44 -3.98
C SER A 36 3.07 -4.03 -4.43
N VAL A 37 2.53 -3.59 -5.56
CA VAL A 37 2.82 -2.27 -6.11
C VAL A 37 1.96 -1.18 -5.47
N ILE A 38 0.69 -1.45 -5.21
CA ILE A 38 -0.25 -0.45 -4.70
C ILE A 38 -0.33 -0.49 -3.17
N TYR A 39 -0.46 -1.70 -2.61
CA TYR A 39 -0.64 -1.86 -1.16
C TYR A 39 0.67 -2.10 -0.40
N ASN A 40 1.79 -2.27 -1.12
CA ASN A 40 3.09 -2.57 -0.54
C ASN A 40 3.07 -3.82 0.38
N GLN A 41 2.35 -4.85 -0.06
CA GLN A 41 2.21 -6.14 0.61
C GLN A 41 2.86 -7.24 -0.23
N SER A 42 3.16 -8.40 0.37
CA SER A 42 3.62 -9.58 -0.39
C SER A 42 4.90 -9.36 -1.23
N GLN A 43 5.77 -8.39 -0.86
CA GLN A 43 6.94 -8.00 -1.66
C GLN A 43 7.87 -9.17 -1.98
N LYS A 44 8.16 -10.04 -1.00
CA LYS A 44 8.98 -11.25 -1.22
C LYS A 44 8.40 -12.15 -2.30
N SER A 45 7.09 -12.39 -2.29
CA SER A 45 6.43 -13.18 -3.33
C SER A 45 6.50 -12.50 -4.68
N PHE A 46 6.44 -11.17 -4.73
CA PHE A 46 6.60 -10.41 -5.97
C PHE A 46 8.03 -10.54 -6.53
N GLU A 47 9.06 -10.42 -5.70
CA GLU A 47 10.46 -10.63 -6.10
C GLU A 47 10.71 -12.01 -6.68
N GLU A 48 10.11 -13.04 -6.09
CA GLU A 48 10.29 -14.44 -6.51
C GLU A 48 9.56 -14.78 -7.83
N ASN A 49 8.55 -14.01 -8.23
CA ASN A 49 7.63 -14.38 -9.32
C ASN A 49 7.61 -13.39 -10.51
N PHE A 50 8.23 -12.22 -10.39
CA PHE A 50 8.32 -11.22 -11.46
C PHE A 50 9.76 -11.04 -11.93
N VAL A 51 9.96 -10.94 -13.25
CA VAL A 51 11.30 -10.85 -13.89
C VAL A 51 12.16 -9.75 -13.26
N ASP A 52 11.60 -8.56 -13.07
CA ASP A 52 12.28 -7.42 -12.45
C ASP A 52 11.81 -7.15 -11.02
N GLY A 53 11.29 -8.18 -10.33
CA GLY A 53 10.63 -8.05 -9.03
C GLY A 53 11.49 -7.35 -7.98
N SER A 54 12.76 -7.74 -7.82
CA SER A 54 13.69 -7.12 -6.87
C SER A 54 14.04 -5.68 -7.21
N ALA A 55 14.17 -5.33 -8.51
CA ALA A 55 14.45 -3.96 -8.92
C ALA A 55 13.26 -3.05 -8.62
N ILE A 56 12.05 -3.51 -8.92
CA ILE A 56 10.80 -2.78 -8.64
C ILE A 56 10.60 -2.63 -7.13
N VAL A 57 10.82 -3.69 -6.33
CA VAL A 57 10.71 -3.61 -4.86
C VAL A 57 11.70 -2.62 -4.28
N LYS A 58 12.95 -2.63 -4.75
CA LYS A 58 13.97 -1.66 -4.33
C LYS A 58 13.58 -0.22 -4.68
N GLU A 59 13.05 0.03 -5.87
CA GLU A 59 12.57 1.38 -6.26
C GLU A 59 11.40 1.85 -5.39
N MET A 60 10.48 0.93 -5.09
CA MET A 60 9.38 1.21 -4.16
C MET A 60 9.90 1.50 -2.74
N GLU A 61 10.95 0.82 -2.28
CA GLU A 61 11.57 1.12 -0.99
C GLU A 61 12.24 2.49 -0.96
N HIS A 62 12.94 2.91 -2.02
CA HIS A 62 13.44 4.29 -2.11
C HIS A 62 12.30 5.30 -2.12
N SER A 63 11.18 4.97 -2.78
CA SER A 63 9.95 5.79 -2.72
C SER A 63 9.28 5.79 -1.33
N LYS A 64 9.55 4.79 -0.47
CA LYS A 64 9.10 4.74 0.93
C LYS A 64 9.91 5.65 1.85
N ASP A 65 11.05 6.21 1.43
CA ASP A 65 11.90 7.12 2.23
C ASP A 65 11.26 8.49 2.53
N GLY A 66 9.94 8.54 2.38
CA GLY A 66 9.08 9.56 2.91
C GLY A 66 8.96 10.75 1.98
N GLU A 67 9.47 10.74 0.74
CA GLU A 67 9.34 11.90 -0.14
C GLU A 67 7.88 12.28 -0.40
N PHE A 68 7.03 11.31 -0.75
CA PHE A 68 5.59 11.55 -0.86
C PHE A 68 4.97 12.02 0.46
N SER A 69 5.37 11.40 1.58
CA SER A 69 4.84 11.75 2.90
C SER A 69 5.28 13.16 3.33
N LYS A 70 6.53 13.52 3.09
CA LYS A 70 7.14 14.82 3.37
C LYS A 70 6.50 15.90 2.50
N ALA A 71 6.31 15.62 1.21
CA ALA A 71 5.61 16.52 0.30
C ALA A 71 4.16 16.75 0.74
N LEU A 72 3.45 15.69 1.14
CA LEU A 72 2.08 15.80 1.62
C LEU A 72 1.99 16.55 2.96
N VAL A 73 2.88 16.26 3.92
CA VAL A 73 3.00 16.99 5.19
C VAL A 73 3.27 18.47 4.93
N ALA A 74 4.23 18.79 4.05
CA ALA A 74 4.57 20.16 3.70
C ALA A 74 3.38 20.90 3.06
N GLN A 75 2.64 20.25 2.14
CA GLN A 75 1.46 20.85 1.53
C GLN A 75 0.31 21.03 2.53
N MET A 76 0.05 20.05 3.40
CA MET A 76 -0.98 20.17 4.43
C MET A 76 -0.64 21.25 5.46
N SER A 77 0.62 21.33 5.89
CA SER A 77 1.09 22.39 6.79
C SER A 77 0.89 23.76 6.19
N GLN A 78 1.24 23.95 4.90
CA GLN A 78 1.07 25.22 4.20
C GLN A 78 -0.40 25.56 3.93
N ALA A 79 -1.20 24.62 3.47
CA ALA A 79 -2.59 24.86 3.05
C ALA A 79 -3.53 25.14 4.22
N ALA A 80 -3.24 24.61 5.41
CA ALA A 80 -4.10 24.72 6.59
C ALA A 80 -3.45 25.47 7.76
N ALA A 81 -2.31 26.10 7.54
CA ALA A 81 -1.51 26.79 8.57
C ALA A 81 -1.30 25.94 9.85
N MET A 82 -1.15 24.63 9.68
CA MET A 82 -0.99 23.68 10.79
C MET A 82 0.48 23.37 11.07
N SER A 83 0.81 22.98 12.30
CA SER A 83 2.17 22.57 12.64
C SER A 83 2.58 21.30 11.88
N ASN A 84 3.88 21.10 11.69
CA ASN A 84 4.39 19.88 11.04
C ASN A 84 3.93 18.60 11.77
N GLU A 85 3.87 18.61 13.11
CA GLU A 85 3.40 17.47 13.90
C GLU A 85 1.91 17.16 13.64
N GLN A 86 1.07 18.19 13.49
CA GLN A 86 -0.34 18.03 13.14
C GLN A 86 -0.51 17.50 11.71
N ALA A 87 0.30 18.02 10.78
CA ALA A 87 0.31 17.56 9.39
C ALA A 87 0.79 16.11 9.26
N GLU A 88 1.77 15.69 10.07
CA GLU A 88 2.22 14.29 10.16
C GLU A 88 1.10 13.37 10.67
N LYS A 89 0.45 13.74 11.78
CA LYS A 89 -0.68 12.97 12.34
C LYS A 89 -1.85 12.83 11.34
N LEU A 90 -2.17 13.89 10.61
CA LEU A 90 -3.20 13.88 9.59
C LEU A 90 -2.78 13.02 8.38
N THR A 91 -1.53 13.15 7.95
CA THR A 91 -0.94 12.35 6.87
C THR A 91 -0.97 10.86 7.19
N ASP A 92 -0.62 10.47 8.41
CA ASP A 92 -0.66 9.07 8.83
C ASP A 92 -2.09 8.53 8.95
N SER A 93 -3.02 9.35 9.44
CA SER A 93 -4.45 9.02 9.45
C SER A 93 -4.99 8.80 8.04
N LEU A 94 -4.58 9.64 7.07
CA LEU A 94 -4.94 9.50 5.67
C LEU A 94 -4.35 8.22 5.06
N LYS A 95 -3.07 7.92 5.31
CA LYS A 95 -2.45 6.66 4.86
C LYS A 95 -3.19 5.44 5.41
N GLN A 96 -3.59 5.48 6.68
CA GLN A 96 -4.35 4.39 7.30
C GLN A 96 -5.74 4.25 6.66
N ALA A 97 -6.43 5.36 6.40
CA ALA A 97 -7.71 5.36 5.69
C ALA A 97 -7.57 4.81 4.27
N LEU A 98 -6.54 5.21 3.53
CA LEU A 98 -6.24 4.67 2.20
C LEU A 98 -6.02 3.15 2.25
N LYS A 99 -5.24 2.66 3.22
CA LYS A 99 -5.00 1.21 3.38
C LYS A 99 -6.26 0.41 3.73
N THR A 100 -7.21 1.00 4.45
CA THR A 100 -8.36 0.26 5.02
C THR A 100 -9.65 0.42 4.21
N GLN A 101 -9.81 1.54 3.50
CA GLN A 101 -11.04 1.88 2.79
C GLN A 101 -10.91 1.78 1.27
N THR A 102 -9.68 1.75 0.74
CA THR A 102 -9.51 1.45 -0.68
C THR A 102 -9.60 -0.05 -0.90
N SER A 103 -10.23 -0.44 -2.00
CA SER A 103 -10.26 -1.83 -2.42
C SER A 103 -10.21 -1.91 -3.93
N TYR A 104 -9.96 -3.10 -4.45
CA TYR A 104 -9.99 -3.33 -5.88
C TYR A 104 -10.68 -4.65 -6.20
N LYS A 105 -11.14 -4.76 -7.43
CA LYS A 105 -11.61 -6.02 -8.02
C LYS A 105 -10.96 -6.21 -9.38
N ILE A 106 -10.61 -7.44 -9.70
CA ILE A 106 -10.22 -7.81 -11.06
C ILE A 106 -11.52 -7.97 -11.86
N LYS A 107 -11.82 -6.99 -12.70
CA LYS A 107 -13.05 -6.96 -13.51
C LYS A 107 -12.98 -7.91 -14.69
N ASN A 108 -11.82 -8.03 -15.33
CA ASN A 108 -11.61 -8.91 -16.48
C ASN A 108 -10.13 -9.28 -16.64
N ILE A 109 -9.88 -10.48 -17.16
CA ILE A 109 -8.58 -10.91 -17.67
C ILE A 109 -8.80 -11.47 -19.07
N LYS A 110 -8.20 -10.83 -20.08
CA LYS A 110 -8.27 -11.28 -21.47
C LYS A 110 -6.90 -11.79 -21.91
N SER A 111 -6.82 -13.05 -22.32
CA SER A 111 -5.62 -13.57 -22.97
C SER A 111 -5.35 -12.83 -24.29
N LYS A 112 -4.07 -12.62 -24.56
CA LYS A 112 -3.49 -12.09 -25.80
C LYS A 112 -2.53 -13.16 -26.36
N LYS A 113 -1.89 -12.85 -27.50
CA LYS A 113 -0.86 -13.74 -28.05
C LYS A 113 0.30 -13.90 -27.06
N ASP A 114 1.01 -15.03 -27.19
CA ASP A 114 2.29 -15.29 -26.52
C ASP A 114 2.23 -15.21 -24.99
N ASN A 115 1.16 -15.75 -24.39
CA ASN A 115 0.95 -15.76 -22.93
C ASN A 115 0.90 -14.36 -22.29
N HIS A 116 0.58 -13.34 -23.07
CA HIS A 116 0.30 -12.01 -22.53
C HIS A 116 -1.16 -11.91 -22.11
N TYR A 117 -1.44 -11.14 -21.06
CA TYR A 117 -2.79 -10.96 -20.54
C TYR A 117 -3.08 -9.48 -20.36
N LEU A 118 -4.24 -9.04 -20.83
CA LEU A 118 -4.78 -7.72 -20.51
C LEU A 118 -5.67 -7.85 -19.28
N VAL A 119 -5.24 -7.26 -18.18
CA VAL A 119 -5.98 -7.24 -16.92
C VAL A 119 -6.69 -5.89 -16.76
N THR A 120 -7.97 -5.92 -16.42
CA THR A 120 -8.76 -4.72 -16.09
C THR A 120 -9.10 -4.75 -14.60
N TYR A 121 -8.68 -3.70 -13.89
CA TYR A 121 -8.99 -3.50 -12.49
C TYR A 121 -10.11 -2.47 -12.33
N GLU A 122 -11.00 -2.71 -11.39
CA GLU A 122 -11.94 -1.71 -10.86
C GLU A 122 -11.42 -1.30 -9.47
N ILE A 123 -11.12 -0.01 -9.30
CA ILE A 123 -10.50 0.53 -8.09
C ILE A 123 -11.55 1.37 -7.36
N TYR A 124 -11.78 1.05 -6.10
CA TYR A 124 -12.62 1.82 -5.19
C TYR A 124 -11.70 2.66 -4.32
N GLY A 125 -11.60 3.94 -4.64
CA GLY A 125 -10.77 4.90 -3.93
C GLY A 125 -11.37 5.37 -2.61
N LEU A 126 -10.59 6.14 -1.86
CA LEU A 126 -11.08 6.89 -0.70
C LEU A 126 -11.88 8.09 -1.20
N ASP A 127 -13.09 8.28 -0.67
CA ASP A 127 -13.76 9.58 -0.77
C ASP A 127 -12.97 10.58 0.09
N PHE A 128 -12.01 11.25 -0.55
CA PHE A 128 -11.09 12.15 0.12
C PHE A 128 -11.81 13.35 0.74
N ILE A 129 -12.78 13.93 0.02
CA ILE A 129 -13.53 15.09 0.51
C ILE A 129 -14.37 14.69 1.74
N GLY A 130 -15.09 13.56 1.66
CA GLY A 130 -15.85 13.03 2.79
C GLY A 130 -14.96 12.60 3.96
N SER A 131 -13.81 11.99 3.68
CA SER A 131 -12.90 11.46 4.70
C SER A 131 -12.08 12.55 5.40
N VAL A 132 -11.58 13.55 4.67
CA VAL A 132 -10.89 14.71 5.26
C VAL A 132 -11.89 15.57 6.04
N GLY A 133 -13.10 15.79 5.51
CA GLY A 133 -14.14 16.50 6.25
C GLY A 133 -14.49 15.82 7.58
N LYS A 134 -14.58 14.49 7.61
CA LYS A 134 -14.78 13.71 8.84
C LYS A 134 -13.56 13.70 9.76
N ALA A 135 -12.35 13.53 9.23
CA ALA A 135 -11.12 13.51 10.02
C ALA A 135 -10.83 14.87 10.67
N LEU A 136 -11.04 15.97 9.94
CA LEU A 136 -10.98 17.33 10.48
C LEU A 136 -12.05 17.50 11.57
N LYS A 137 -13.29 17.09 11.34
CA LYS A 137 -14.36 17.17 12.34
C LYS A 137 -14.02 16.39 13.61
N VAL A 138 -13.51 15.17 13.49
CA VAL A 138 -13.09 14.33 14.65
C VAL A 138 -11.89 14.94 15.38
N SER A 139 -10.92 15.52 14.66
CA SER A 139 -9.79 16.23 15.26
C SER A 139 -10.24 17.53 15.95
N PHE A 140 -11.15 18.29 15.35
CA PHE A 140 -11.73 19.48 15.96
C PHE A 140 -12.55 19.12 17.21
N GLU A 141 -13.40 18.09 17.15
CA GLU A 141 -14.17 17.60 18.29
C GLU A 141 -13.27 17.10 19.42
N LYS A 142 -12.13 16.47 19.10
CA LYS A 142 -11.13 16.08 20.10
C LYS A 142 -10.42 17.29 20.72
N ILE A 143 -10.08 18.31 19.93
CA ILE A 143 -9.44 19.54 20.42
C ILE A 143 -10.41 20.35 21.29
N THR A 144 -11.69 20.44 20.92
CA THR A 144 -12.71 21.14 21.72
C THR A 144 -13.11 20.41 23.00
N ASN A 145 -12.93 19.08 23.05
CA ASN A 145 -13.19 18.27 24.24
C ASN A 145 -11.93 18.01 25.08
N ASP A 146 -10.78 18.54 24.68
CA ASP A 146 -9.55 18.51 25.48
C ASP A 146 -9.63 19.66 26.50
N SER A 147 -9.51 19.34 27.80
CA SER A 147 -9.75 20.28 28.91
C SER A 147 -8.77 21.46 28.94
N ALA A 148 -7.72 21.45 28.12
CA ALA A 148 -6.81 22.57 27.91
C ALA A 148 -7.43 23.78 27.18
N TYR A 149 -8.55 23.58 26.46
CA TYR A 149 -9.26 24.62 25.71
C TYR A 149 -10.67 24.93 26.25
N ALA A 150 -11.19 24.10 27.15
CA ALA A 150 -12.54 24.22 27.68
C ALA A 150 -12.72 25.41 28.65
N ASP A 151 -11.66 25.87 29.30
CA ASP A 151 -11.73 26.89 30.38
C ASP A 151 -11.26 28.29 29.98
N ASN A 152 -11.01 28.56 28.70
CA ASN A 152 -10.49 29.87 28.30
C ASN A 152 -11.18 30.41 27.04
N GLU A 153 -12.41 30.92 27.25
CA GLU A 153 -13.21 31.61 26.23
C GLU A 153 -12.42 32.68 25.45
N GLU A 154 -11.43 33.30 26.08
CA GLU A 154 -10.58 34.33 25.46
C GLU A 154 -9.63 33.77 24.38
N LYS A 155 -9.11 32.55 24.56
CA LYS A 155 -8.28 31.87 23.54
C LYS A 155 -9.11 31.38 22.35
N LEU A 156 -10.33 30.89 22.62
CA LEU A 156 -11.28 30.52 21.57
C LEU A 156 -11.69 31.76 20.76
N ARG A 157 -12.01 32.88 21.42
CA ARG A 157 -12.42 34.11 20.74
C ARG A 157 -11.31 34.70 19.86
N ASN A 158 -10.06 34.68 20.31
CA ASN A 158 -8.93 35.17 19.51
C ASN A 158 -8.63 34.27 18.29
N PHE A 159 -8.84 32.94 18.39
CA PHE A 159 -8.69 32.04 17.25
C PHE A 159 -9.73 32.31 16.13
N TYR A 160 -10.95 32.70 16.48
CA TYR A 160 -12.01 33.05 15.52
C TYR A 160 -11.85 34.44 14.90
N LEU A 161 -11.09 35.35 15.50
CA LEU A 161 -10.96 36.76 15.07
C LEU A 161 -9.68 37.05 14.26
N THR A 162 -8.77 36.09 14.13
CA THR A 162 -7.52 36.23 13.34
C THR A 162 -7.47 35.36 12.08
N GLN A 163 -8.58 34.73 11.68
CA GLN A 163 -8.81 34.31 10.29
C GLN A 163 -9.50 35.44 9.52
#